data_AF-A0A135L5R4-F1
#
_entry.id   AF-A0A135L5R4-F1
#
_cell.length_a   1.000
_cell.length_b   1.000
_cell.length_c   1.000
_cell.angle_alpha   90.00
_cell.angle_beta   90.00
_cell.angle_gamma   90.00
#
_symmetry.space_group_name_H-M   'P 1'
#
loop_
_entity.id
_entity.type
_entity.pdbx_description
1 polymer ?
#
loop_
_entity_poly.entity_id
_entity_poly.type
_entity_poly.pdbx_seq_one_letter_code
_entity_poly.pdbx_strand_id
1 'polypeptide(L)'
;MKFFPLIDEKIEGIIKWIEIVLAIILVLTVIAEGGYIVNDLLHLVRSHNIIDQSKTVLGDFLVLVVSLEFAIMLIRKNPFAIIDIVMIALARKIVLEYKSATEYFIATLTLVLLFIVRKAVRTQEERILEKKHS
;
A
#
# COMPACT_ATOMS: atom_id res chain seq x y z
N MET A 1 -35.74 -0.04 9.65
CA MET A 1 -36.19 -1.17 8.82
C MET A 1 -35.14 -2.29 8.96
N LYS A 2 -35.34 -3.19 9.93
CA LYS A 2 -34.45 -4.34 10.19
C LYS A 2 -35.03 -5.56 9.47
N PHE A 3 -34.53 -5.87 8.29
CA PHE A 3 -34.84 -7.11 7.58
C PHE A 3 -33.51 -7.69 7.08
N PHE A 4 -33.16 -8.88 7.58
CA PHE A 4 -32.00 -9.75 7.26
C PHE A 4 -30.71 -9.71 8.09
N PRO A 5 -30.77 -9.95 9.42
CA PRO A 5 -29.57 -10.21 10.23
C PRO A 5 -28.82 -11.51 9.86
N LEU A 6 -29.47 -12.47 9.18
CA LEU A 6 -28.91 -13.79 8.86
C LEU A 6 -28.06 -13.81 7.58
N ILE A 7 -28.23 -12.82 6.71
CA ILE A 7 -27.44 -12.68 5.46
C ILE A 7 -26.09 -12.03 5.79
N ASP A 8 -26.09 -11.05 6.70
CA ASP A 8 -24.88 -10.32 7.10
C ASP A 8 -23.81 -11.24 7.70
N GLU A 9 -24.16 -12.18 8.58
CA GLU A 9 -23.17 -13.05 9.24
C GLU A 9 -22.48 -14.02 8.27
N LYS A 10 -23.25 -14.59 7.32
CA LYS A 10 -22.70 -15.47 6.28
C LYS A 10 -21.83 -14.72 5.28
N ILE A 11 -22.26 -13.53 4.86
CA ILE A 11 -21.49 -12.69 3.94
C ILE A 11 -20.20 -12.21 4.62
N GLU A 12 -20.26 -11.79 5.89
CA GLU A 12 -19.08 -11.37 6.64
C GLU A 12 -18.06 -12.51 6.78
N GLY A 13 -18.53 -13.74 7.00
CA GLY A 13 -17.68 -14.94 7.02
C GLY A 13 -16.98 -15.19 5.68
N ILE A 14 -17.72 -15.06 4.56
CA ILE A 14 -17.16 -15.22 3.21
C ILE A 14 -16.13 -14.12 2.92
N ILE A 15 -16.41 -12.86 3.28
CA ILE A 15 -15.49 -11.74 3.09
C ILE A 15 -14.19 -11.98 3.88
N LYS A 16 -14.29 -12.36 5.16
CA LYS A 16 -13.11 -12.69 6.00
C LYS A 16 -12.27 -13.80 5.38
N TRP A 17 -12.91 -14.84 4.86
CA TRP A 17 -12.21 -15.95 4.21
C TRP A 17 -11.49 -15.49 2.94
N ILE A 18 -12.15 -14.68 2.10
CA ILE A 18 -11.53 -14.10 0.89
C ILE A 18 -10.35 -13.19 1.25
N GLU A 19 -10.48 -12.31 2.25
CA GLU A 19 -9.39 -11.44 2.69
C GLU A 19 -8.15 -12.24 3.12
N ILE A 20 -8.34 -13.33 3.88
CA ILE A 20 -7.23 -14.20 4.30
C ILE A 20 -6.56 -14.85 3.09
N VAL A 21 -7.34 -15.37 2.14
CA VAL A 21 -6.81 -15.98 0.92
C VAL A 21 -6.03 -14.96 0.09
N LEU A 22 -6.57 -13.74 -0.08
CA LEU A 22 -5.89 -12.65 -0.80
C LEU A 22 -4.60 -12.23 -0.11
N ALA A 23 -4.59 -12.13 1.22
CA ALA A 23 -3.39 -11.79 1.97
C ALA A 23 -2.30 -12.87 1.81
N ILE A 24 -2.68 -14.16 1.85
CA ILE A 24 -1.73 -15.26 1.63
C ILE A 24 -1.14 -15.19 0.22
N ILE A 25 -1.98 -15.01 -0.81
CA ILE A 25 -1.52 -14.90 -2.20
C ILE A 25 -0.56 -13.72 -2.35
N LEU A 26 -0.89 -12.55 -1.79
CA LEU A 26 -0.01 -11.38 -1.84
C LEU A 26 1.33 -11.64 -1.17
N VAL A 27 1.36 -12.28 -0.01
CA VAL A 27 2.61 -12.63 0.67
C VAL A 27 3.45 -13.59 -0.17
N LEU A 28 2.83 -14.60 -0.79
CA LEU A 28 3.55 -15.52 -1.68
C LEU A 28 4.12 -14.80 -2.91
N THR A 29 3.36 -13.88 -3.51
CA THR A 29 3.83 -13.04 -4.61
C THR A 29 5.03 -12.20 -4.19
N VAL A 30 4.97 -11.54 -3.02
CA VAL A 30 6.09 -10.73 -2.50
C VAL A 30 7.34 -11.58 -2.27
N ILE A 31 7.20 -12.81 -1.77
CA ILE A 31 8.33 -13.72 -1.58
C ILE A 31 8.93 -14.13 -2.93
N ALA A 32 8.10 -14.46 -3.92
CA ALA A 32 8.56 -14.86 -5.25
C ALA A 32 9.25 -13.70 -5.99
N GLU A 33 8.64 -12.51 -5.99
CA GLU A 33 9.21 -11.28 -6.57
C GLU A 33 10.51 -10.91 -5.85
N GLY A 34 10.56 -11.00 -4.52
CA GLY A 34 11.78 -10.78 -3.75
C GLY A 34 12.93 -11.70 -4.15
N GLY A 35 12.64 -13.00 -4.38
CA GLY A 35 13.62 -13.94 -4.90
C GLY A 35 14.14 -13.57 -6.30
N TYR A 36 13.24 -13.12 -7.18
CA TYR A 36 13.60 -12.66 -8.52
C TYR A 36 14.50 -11.41 -8.49
N ILE A 37 14.14 -10.41 -7.68
CA ILE A 37 14.89 -9.15 -7.55
C ILE A 37 16.28 -9.40 -6.98
N VAL A 38 16.43 -10.29 -6.00
CA VAL A 38 17.74 -10.68 -5.47
C VAL A 38 18.60 -11.34 -6.55
N ASN A 39 18.01 -12.22 -7.36
CA ASN A 39 18.72 -12.85 -8.47
C ASN A 39 19.19 -11.81 -9.49
N ASP A 40 18.29 -10.92 -9.93
CA ASP A 40 18.60 -9.84 -10.87
C ASP A 40 19.69 -8.90 -10.34
N LEU A 41 19.62 -8.51 -9.06
CA LEU A 41 20.65 -7.72 -8.40
C LEU A 41 22.02 -8.41 -8.44
N LEU A 42 22.09 -9.71 -8.14
CA LEU A 42 23.35 -10.47 -8.21
C LEU A 42 23.92 -10.51 -9.64
N HIS A 43 23.06 -10.61 -10.65
CA HIS A 43 23.48 -10.54 -12.05
C HIS A 43 24.04 -9.17 -12.41
N LEU A 44 23.36 -8.08 -12.02
CA LEU A 44 23.79 -6.71 -12.27
C LEU A 44 25.12 -6.38 -11.57
N VAL A 45 25.31 -6.86 -10.34
CA VAL A 45 26.57 -6.66 -9.59
C VAL A 45 27.72 -7.33 -10.34
N ARG A 46 27.51 -8.57 -10.81
CA ARG A 46 28.51 -9.32 -11.56
C ARG A 46 28.85 -8.67 -12.90
N SER A 47 27.84 -8.09 -13.56
CA SER A 47 28.01 -7.42 -14.86
C SER A 47 28.52 -5.97 -14.75
N HIS A 48 28.80 -5.45 -13.56
CA HIS A 48 29.22 -4.06 -13.30
C HIS A 48 28.26 -2.97 -13.83
N ASN A 49 26.98 -3.30 -14.07
CA ASN A 49 25.97 -2.37 -14.63
C ASN A 49 25.02 -1.78 -13.57
N ILE A 50 25.41 -1.81 -12.30
CA ILE A 50 24.54 -1.42 -11.17
C ILE A 50 24.13 0.05 -11.22
N ILE A 51 25.03 0.94 -11.66
CA ILE A 51 24.78 2.39 -11.64
C ILE A 51 23.64 2.75 -12.61
N ASP A 52 23.65 2.15 -13.81
CA ASP A 52 22.68 2.42 -14.87
C ASP A 52 21.28 1.87 -14.55
N GLN A 53 21.22 0.78 -13.77
CA GLN A 53 19.99 0.06 -13.42
C GLN A 53 19.49 0.36 -11.99
N SER A 54 20.18 1.25 -11.27
CA SER A 54 19.91 1.56 -9.86
C SER A 54 18.46 2.00 -9.59
N LYS A 55 17.86 2.78 -10.51
CA LYS A 55 16.46 3.22 -10.38
C LYS A 55 15.46 2.08 -10.54
N THR A 56 15.73 1.14 -11.45
CA THR A 56 14.88 -0.03 -11.69
C THR A 56 14.86 -0.93 -10.46
N VAL A 57 16.06 -1.28 -9.97
CA VAL A 57 16.24 -2.09 -8.77
C VAL A 57 15.56 -1.44 -7.56
N LEU A 58 15.78 -0.14 -7.35
CA LEU A 58 15.14 0.59 -6.26
C LEU A 58 13.62 0.60 -6.40
N GLY A 59 13.11 0.72 -7.63
CA GLY A 59 11.69 0.65 -7.91
C GLY A 59 11.08 -0.69 -7.52
N ASP A 60 11.72 -1.78 -7.89
CA ASP A 60 11.25 -3.13 -7.58
C ASP A 60 11.23 -3.39 -6.06
N PHE A 61 12.26 -2.94 -5.33
CA PHE A 61 12.25 -3.01 -3.86
C PHE A 61 11.13 -2.18 -3.25
N LEU A 62 10.91 -0.96 -3.73
CA LEU A 62 9.83 -0.13 -3.24
C LEU A 62 8.48 -0.75 -3.57
N VAL A 63 8.33 -1.44 -4.71
CA VAL A 63 7.17 -2.29 -5.08
C VAL A 63 6.86 -3.30 -3.99
N LEU A 64 7.83 -4.13 -3.61
CA LEU A 64 7.69 -5.15 -2.56
C LEU A 64 7.23 -4.56 -1.23
N VAL A 65 7.81 -3.44 -0.79
CA VAL A 65 7.50 -2.83 0.52
C VAL A 65 6.01 -2.48 0.63
N VAL A 66 5.44 -1.80 -0.38
CA VAL A 66 4.01 -1.46 -0.35
C VAL A 66 3.13 -2.69 -0.49
N SER A 67 3.54 -3.68 -1.29
CA SER A 67 2.78 -4.94 -1.43
C SER A 67 2.66 -5.66 -0.08
N LEU A 68 3.72 -5.64 0.73
CA LEU A 68 3.70 -6.18 2.09
C LEU A 68 2.81 -5.37 3.04
N GLU A 69 2.89 -4.04 3.01
CA GLU A 69 2.00 -3.19 3.82
C GLU A 69 0.53 -3.37 3.45
N PHE A 70 0.24 -3.52 2.15
CA PHE A 70 -1.10 -3.79 1.65
C PHE A 70 -1.63 -5.15 2.15
N ALA A 71 -0.78 -6.19 2.21
CA ALA A 71 -1.15 -7.48 2.80
C ALA A 71 -1.48 -7.36 4.30
N ILE A 72 -0.67 -6.60 5.06
CA ILE A 72 -0.92 -6.35 6.49
C ILE A 72 -2.24 -5.60 6.70
N MET A 73 -2.55 -4.65 5.81
CA MET A 73 -3.79 -3.89 5.85
C MET A 73 -5.03 -4.76 5.64
N LEU A 74 -4.99 -5.70 4.69
CA LEU A 74 -6.09 -6.65 4.49
C LEU A 74 -6.37 -7.45 5.76
N ILE A 75 -5.33 -7.84 6.49
CA ILE A 75 -5.46 -8.60 7.74
C ILE A 75 -5.97 -7.72 8.89
N ARG A 76 -5.48 -6.48 9.02
CA ARG A 76 -5.81 -5.58 10.13
C ARG A 76 -7.17 -4.89 10.00
N LYS A 77 -7.86 -5.02 8.86
CA LYS A 77 -9.17 -4.42 8.56
C LYS A 77 -9.28 -2.94 8.98
N ASN A 78 -8.18 -2.19 8.89
CA ASN A 78 -8.19 -0.78 9.24
C ASN A 78 -8.33 0.03 7.94
N PRO A 79 -9.52 0.54 7.62
CA PRO A 79 -9.73 1.32 6.40
C PRO A 79 -8.91 2.62 6.40
N PHE A 80 -8.52 3.14 7.57
CA PHE A 80 -7.66 4.32 7.68
C PHE A 80 -6.21 4.04 7.27
N ALA A 81 -5.75 2.79 7.37
CA ALA A 81 -4.43 2.38 6.90
C ALA A 81 -4.31 2.38 5.37
N ILE A 82 -5.44 2.27 4.64
CA ILE A 82 -5.44 2.31 3.17
C ILE A 82 -4.86 3.64 2.66
N ILE A 83 -5.24 4.75 3.27
CA ILE A 83 -4.78 6.09 2.85
C ILE A 83 -3.27 6.22 3.03
N ASP A 84 -2.72 5.69 4.14
CA ASP A 84 -1.28 5.72 4.41
C ASP A 84 -0.50 4.92 3.36
N ILE A 85 -0.99 3.73 3.02
CA ILE A 85 -0.33 2.85 2.05
C ILE A 85 -0.40 3.43 0.64
N VAL A 86 -1.54 4.01 0.26
CA VAL A 86 -1.68 4.73 -1.02
C VAL A 86 -0.72 5.91 -1.07
N MET A 87 -0.54 6.64 0.03
CA MET A 87 0.42 7.75 0.09
C MET A 87 1.86 7.28 -0.10
N ILE A 88 2.26 6.16 0.52
CA ILE A 88 3.58 5.55 0.32
C ILE A 88 3.76 5.07 -1.13
N ALA A 89 2.73 4.42 -1.69
CA ALA A 89 2.72 3.94 -3.09
C ALA A 89 2.88 5.07 -4.10
N LEU A 90 2.22 6.20 -3.87
CA LEU A 90 2.35 7.39 -4.71
C LEU A 90 3.70 8.06 -4.53
N ALA A 91 4.20 8.19 -3.30
CA ALA A 91 5.48 8.81 -3.02
C ALA A 91 6.65 8.10 -3.75
N ARG A 92 6.69 6.75 -3.73
CA ARG A 92 7.70 6.02 -4.51
C ARG A 92 7.54 6.25 -6.01
N LYS A 93 6.31 6.26 -6.52
CA LYS A 93 6.03 6.43 -7.95
C LYS A 93 6.51 7.80 -8.41
N ILE A 94 6.36 8.80 -7.54
CA ILE A 94 6.84 10.16 -7.77
C ILE A 94 8.36 10.22 -7.97
N VAL A 95 9.11 9.50 -7.13
CA VAL A 95 10.57 9.46 -7.17
C VAL A 95 11.11 8.70 -8.40
N LEU A 96 10.35 7.69 -8.88
CA LEU A 96 10.84 6.75 -9.89
C LEU A 96 10.41 7.09 -11.33
N GLU A 97 9.21 7.61 -11.54
CA GLU A 97 8.58 7.60 -12.87
C GLU A 97 8.46 8.97 -13.55
N TYR A 98 8.35 10.08 -12.81
CA TYR A 98 8.12 11.38 -13.45
C TYR A 98 9.39 11.95 -14.06
N LYS A 99 9.27 12.39 -15.32
CA LYS A 99 10.41 12.86 -16.12
C LYS A 99 10.40 14.37 -16.32
N SER A 100 9.24 15.02 -16.13
CA SER A 100 9.08 16.48 -16.24
C SER A 100 8.82 17.14 -14.89
N ALA A 101 9.38 18.34 -14.70
CA ALA A 101 9.15 19.15 -13.50
C ALA A 101 7.66 19.44 -13.28
N THR A 102 6.88 19.63 -14.34
CA THR A 102 5.44 19.89 -14.24
C THR A 102 4.67 18.66 -13.76
N GLU A 103 5.00 17.48 -14.27
CA GLU A 103 4.36 16.23 -13.83
C GLU A 103 4.68 15.95 -12.37
N TYR A 104 5.94 16.11 -11.98
CA TYR A 104 6.38 15.97 -10.59
C TYR A 104 5.64 16.95 -9.65
N PHE A 105 5.46 18.20 -10.08
CA PHE A 105 4.73 19.21 -9.31
C PHE A 105 3.27 18.85 -9.11
N ILE A 106 2.56 18.42 -10.18
CA ILE A 106 1.15 18.00 -10.11
C ILE A 106 0.99 16.76 -9.23
N ALA A 107 1.89 15.79 -9.36
CA ALA A 107 1.86 14.58 -8.56
C ALA A 107 2.14 14.87 -7.07
N THR A 108 3.10 15.73 -6.79
CA THR A 108 3.38 16.20 -5.41
C THR A 108 2.19 16.96 -4.83
N LEU A 109 1.54 17.83 -5.60
CA LEU A 109 0.34 18.54 -5.18
C LEU A 109 -0.80 17.56 -4.84
N THR A 110 -0.95 16.51 -5.65
CA THR A 110 -1.90 15.41 -5.39
C THR A 110 -1.59 14.70 -4.06
N LEU A 111 -0.31 14.44 -3.78
CA LEU A 111 0.14 13.85 -2.52
C LEU A 111 -0.17 14.76 -1.31
N VAL A 112 0.01 16.07 -1.46
CA VAL A 112 -0.35 17.07 -0.43
C VAL A 112 -1.85 17.06 -0.15
N LEU A 113 -2.69 16.99 -1.19
CA LEU A 113 -4.14 16.89 -1.02
C LEU A 113 -4.53 15.59 -0.29
N LEU A 114 -3.89 14.46 -0.64
CA LEU A 114 -4.12 13.19 0.05
C LEU A 114 -3.72 13.27 1.53
N PHE A 115 -2.63 13.95 1.85
CA PHE A 115 -2.20 14.18 3.23
C PHE A 115 -3.21 15.02 4.03
N ILE A 116 -3.84 16.03 3.41
CA ILE A 116 -4.91 16.82 4.03
C ILE A 116 -6.12 15.92 4.33
N VAL A 117 -6.54 15.09 3.37
CA VAL A 117 -7.63 14.13 3.57
C VAL A 117 -7.29 13.16 4.71
N ARG A 118 -6.07 12.62 4.72
CA ARG A 118 -5.60 11.73 5.79
C ARG A 118 -5.70 12.37 7.17
N LYS A 119 -5.25 13.63 7.29
CA LYS A 119 -5.33 14.41 8.52
C LYS A 119 -6.78 14.63 8.94
N ALA A 120 -7.65 15.06 8.01
CA ALA A 120 -9.06 15.30 8.30
C ALA A 120 -9.75 14.03 8.80
N VAL A 121 -9.49 12.89 8.16
CA VAL A 121 -10.06 11.60 8.55
C VAL A 121 -9.59 11.17 9.95
N ARG A 122 -8.29 11.32 10.26
CA ARG A 122 -7.74 11.01 11.59
C ARG A 122 -8.36 11.88 12.70
N THR A 123 -8.50 13.18 12.46
CA THR A 123 -9.10 14.09 13.44
C THR A 123 -10.57 13.76 13.72
N GLN A 124 -11.33 13.26 12.74
CA GLN A 124 -12.71 12.81 12.99
C GLN A 124 -12.74 11.57 13.90
N GLU A 125 -11.83 10.63 13.69
CA GLU A 125 -11.72 9.42 14.51
C GLU A 125 -11.42 9.76 15.98
N GLU A 126 -10.45 10.64 16.25
CA GLU A 126 -10.08 11.11 17.59
C GLU A 126 -11.27 11.76 18.32
N ARG A 127 -12.05 12.61 17.62
CA ARG A 127 -13.24 13.27 18.18
C ARG A 127 -14.38 12.30 18.49
N ILE A 128 -14.54 11.23 17.72
CA ILE A 128 -15.55 10.19 17.98
C ILE A 128 -15.16 9.42 19.25
N LEU A 129 -13.87 9.14 19.44
CA LEU A 129 -13.36 8.44 20.62
C LEU A 129 -13.54 9.28 21.90
N GLU A 130 -13.20 10.58 21.87
CA GLU A 130 -13.41 11.47 23.02
C GLU A 130 -14.88 11.52 23.48
N LYS A 131 -15.83 11.57 22.54
CA LYS A 131 -17.26 11.57 22.86
C LYS A 131 -17.78 10.25 23.45
N LYS A 132 -17.08 9.14 23.27
CA LYS A 132 -17.46 7.83 23.82
C LYS A 132 -17.00 7.63 25.26
N HIS A 133 -16.01 8.42 25.69
CA HIS A 133 -15.44 8.39 27.04
C HIS A 133 -15.96 9.50 27.97
N SER A 134 -16.81 10.40 27.46
CA SER A 134 -17.57 11.40 28.23
C SER A 134 -19.02 10.99 28.39
#